data_AF-A0A9D4QCN8-F1
#
_entry.id   AF-A0A9D4QCN8-F1
#
_cell.length_a   1.000
_cell.length_b   1.000
_cell.length_c   1.000
_cell.angle_alpha   90.00
_cell.angle_beta   90.00
_cell.angle_gamma   90.00
#
_symmetry.space_group_name_H-M   'P 1'
#
loop_
_entity.id
_entity.type
_entity.pdbx_description
1 polymer ?
#
loop_
_entity_poly.entity_id
_entity_poly.type
_entity_poly.pdbx_seq_one_letter_code
_entity_poly.pdbx_strand_id
1 'polypeptide(L)'
;MASPPARVRLRRCPSIPQWNINSLRGRTDDFAQHLQRADFDVPALQEVYAQGEEVRLPGHVGYSSRTGCTLDACQAAPCLDDCHP
;
A
#
# COMPACT_ATOMS: atom_id res chain seq x y z
N MET A 1 -1.46 49.30 -1.75
CA MET A 1 -1.50 48.13 -0.84
C MET A 1 -0.77 46.99 -1.53
N ALA A 2 0.42 46.63 -1.05
CA ALA A 2 1.21 45.55 -1.63
C ALA A 2 0.63 44.21 -1.19
N SER A 3 0.31 43.33 -2.13
CA SER A 3 -0.08 41.95 -1.82
C SER A 3 1.03 41.26 -1.04
N PRO A 4 0.71 40.49 0.02
CA PRO A 4 1.72 39.77 0.76
C PRO A 4 2.43 38.77 -0.18
N PRO A 5 3.75 38.56 -0.02
CA PRO A 5 4.47 37.60 -0.84
C PRO A 5 3.82 36.24 -0.68
N ALA A 6 3.53 35.59 -1.81
CA ALA A 6 3.02 34.23 -1.86
C ALA A 6 3.93 33.37 -0.99
N ARG A 7 3.44 32.96 0.18
CA ARG A 7 4.16 32.03 1.05
C ARG A 7 4.55 30.85 0.18
N VAL A 8 5.86 30.68 -0.03
CA VAL A 8 6.43 29.47 -0.59
C VAL A 8 5.91 28.36 0.31
N ARG A 9 4.86 27.65 -0.14
CA ARG A 9 4.42 26.43 0.52
C ARG A 9 5.63 25.52 0.42
N LEU A 10 6.39 25.41 1.51
CA LEU A 10 7.43 24.40 1.64
C LEU A 10 6.75 23.09 1.25
N ARG A 11 7.18 22.50 0.13
CA ARG A 11 6.64 21.22 -0.30
C ARG A 11 6.95 20.26 0.84
N ARG A 12 5.92 19.77 1.52
CA ARG A 12 6.11 18.74 2.54
C ARG A 12 6.76 17.54 1.85
N CYS A 13 7.76 16.94 2.50
CA CYS A 13 8.34 15.70 2.01
C CYS A 13 7.22 14.64 1.95
N PRO A 14 7.11 13.88 0.84
CA PRO A 14 6.11 12.82 0.76
C PRO A 14 6.30 11.79 1.88
N SER A 15 5.21 11.39 2.51
CA SER A 15 5.17 10.32 3.49
C SER A 15 4.88 9.00 2.80
N ILE A 16 5.86 8.09 2.81
CA ILE A 16 5.81 6.79 2.11
C ILE A 16 6.10 5.67 3.10
N PRO A 17 5.12 5.28 3.94
CA PRO A 17 5.30 4.16 4.85
C PRO A 17 5.44 2.84 4.08
N GLN A 18 6.31 1.97 4.57
CA GLN A 18 6.49 0.62 4.05
C GLN A 18 6.07 -0.38 5.12
N TRP A 19 5.13 -1.27 4.78
CA TRP A 19 4.60 -2.25 5.71
C TRP A 19 4.58 -3.65 5.12
N ASN A 20 5.13 -4.60 5.87
CA ASN A 20 4.80 -6.00 5.69
C ASN A 20 3.48 -6.28 6.42
N ILE A 21 2.46 -6.65 5.65
CA ILE A 21 1.09 -6.82 6.16
C ILE A 21 0.83 -8.24 6.68
N ASN A 22 1.67 -9.19 6.27
CA ASN A 22 1.55 -10.61 6.61
C ASN A 22 0.11 -11.12 6.39
N SER A 23 -0.37 -10.98 5.15
CA SER A 23 -1.71 -11.28 4.67
C SER A 23 -2.82 -10.28 5.07
N LEU A 24 -3.57 -9.82 4.06
CA LEU A 24 -4.84 -9.12 4.23
C LEU A 24 -6.06 -10.05 4.25
N ARG A 25 -5.88 -11.36 4.09
CA ARG A 25 -6.99 -12.32 4.06
C ARG A 25 -7.84 -12.18 5.32
N GLY A 26 -9.11 -11.81 5.15
CA GLY A 26 -10.05 -11.59 6.26
C GLY A 26 -9.81 -10.34 7.11
N ARG A 27 -8.89 -9.44 6.71
CA ARG A 27 -8.52 -8.20 7.44
C ARG A 27 -8.67 -6.94 6.59
N THR A 28 -9.23 -7.07 5.38
CA THR A 28 -9.36 -5.99 4.40
C THR A 28 -10.05 -4.75 4.97
N ASP A 29 -11.21 -4.92 5.62
CA ASP A 29 -12.02 -3.79 6.09
C ASP A 29 -11.32 -3.04 7.23
N ASP A 30 -10.72 -3.78 8.17
CA ASP A 30 -9.96 -3.20 9.28
C ASP A 30 -8.74 -2.43 8.78
N PHE A 31 -8.05 -2.98 7.78
CA PHE A 31 -6.91 -2.35 7.16
C PHE A 31 -7.31 -1.10 6.37
N ALA A 32 -8.41 -1.15 5.62
CA ALA A 32 -8.94 0.02 4.92
C ALA A 32 -9.31 1.15 5.90
N GLN A 33 -9.93 0.83 7.03
CA GLN A 33 -10.23 1.80 8.08
C GLN A 33 -8.96 2.39 8.71
N HIS A 34 -7.93 1.56 8.96
CA HIS A 34 -6.64 2.04 9.46
C HIS A 34 -6.03 3.05 8.50
N LEU A 35 -6.02 2.73 7.21
CA LEU A 35 -5.46 3.56 6.16
C LEU A 35 -6.19 4.90 5.99
N GLN A 36 -7.52 4.93 6.15
CA GLN A 36 -8.30 6.17 6.11
C GLN A 36 -7.96 7.16 7.24
N ARG A 37 -7.42 6.67 8.36
CA ARG A 37 -7.11 7.48 9.54
C ARG A 37 -5.66 7.99 9.54
N ALA A 38 -4.81 7.47 8.67
CA ALA A 38 -3.40 7.79 8.65
C ALA A 38 -3.09 8.87 7.58
N ASP A 39 -2.14 9.77 7.89
CA ASP A 39 -1.65 10.80 6.96
C ASP A 39 -0.42 10.25 6.22
N PHE A 40 -0.65 9.71 5.02
CA PHE A 40 0.40 9.30 4.09
C PHE A 40 0.04 9.70 2.67
N ASP A 41 1.05 9.81 1.81
CA ASP A 41 0.84 10.11 0.39
C ASP A 41 0.89 8.82 -0.45
N VAL A 42 1.74 7.85 -0.09
CA VAL A 42 1.87 6.57 -0.82
C VAL A 42 2.21 5.41 0.14
N PRO A 43 1.27 4.51 0.47
CA PRO A 43 1.59 3.33 1.27
C PRO A 43 2.18 2.23 0.37
N ALA A 44 3.34 1.70 0.73
CA ALA A 44 3.96 0.55 0.06
C ALA A 44 3.75 -0.72 0.91
N LEU A 45 3.05 -1.70 0.35
CA LEU A 45 2.61 -2.89 1.07
C LEU A 45 3.31 -4.14 0.54
N GLN A 46 3.79 -4.97 1.46
CA GLN A 46 4.43 -6.25 1.20
C GLN A 46 3.62 -7.37 1.84
N GLU A 47 3.74 -8.58 1.28
CA GLU A 47 3.03 -9.77 1.78
C GLU A 47 1.52 -9.56 1.91
N VAL A 48 0.93 -8.87 0.93
CA VAL A 48 -0.49 -8.53 0.94
C VAL A 48 -1.36 -9.77 0.76
N TYR A 49 -0.94 -10.69 -0.11
CA TYR A 49 -1.62 -11.95 -0.43
C TYR A 49 -3.13 -11.83 -0.72
N ALA A 50 -3.54 -10.70 -1.30
CA ALA A 50 -4.89 -10.43 -1.80
C ALA A 50 -4.82 -10.21 -3.32
N GLN A 51 -5.84 -10.63 -4.06
CA GLN A 51 -5.88 -10.48 -5.52
C GLN A 51 -7.02 -9.56 -5.97
N GLY A 52 -6.77 -8.71 -6.97
CA GLY A 52 -7.81 -7.91 -7.63
C GLY A 52 -8.34 -6.74 -6.79
N GLU A 53 -9.67 -6.52 -6.83
CA GLU A 53 -10.36 -5.37 -6.23
C GLU A 53 -10.42 -5.39 -4.69
N GLU A 54 -9.80 -6.39 -4.04
CA GLU A 54 -9.86 -6.59 -2.59
C GLU A 54 -9.21 -5.45 -1.80
N VAL A 55 -8.32 -4.65 -2.37
CA VAL A 55 -7.68 -3.53 -1.65
C VAL A 55 -8.04 -2.20 -2.30
N ARG A 56 -9.31 -1.81 -2.18
CA ARG A 56 -9.77 -0.49 -2.59
C ARG A 56 -9.74 0.48 -1.43
N LEU A 57 -8.97 1.55 -1.60
CA LEU A 57 -8.80 2.61 -0.62
C LEU A 57 -9.36 3.91 -1.19
N PRO A 58 -10.40 4.50 -0.58
CA PRO A 58 -10.93 5.77 -1.02
C PRO A 58 -9.83 6.83 -1.13
N GLY A 59 -9.79 7.54 -2.26
CA GLY A 59 -8.79 8.56 -2.54
C GLY A 59 -7.44 8.05 -3.05
N HIS A 60 -7.24 6.73 -3.17
CA HIS A 60 -5.99 6.14 -3.64
C HIS A 60 -6.23 5.22 -4.85
N VAL A 61 -5.26 5.22 -5.76
CA VAL A 61 -5.19 4.27 -6.88
C VAL A 61 -4.28 3.12 -6.45
N GLY A 62 -4.79 1.88 -6.53
CA GLY A 62 -4.03 0.68 -6.19
C GLY A 62 -3.23 0.16 -7.37
N TYR A 63 -2.00 -0.28 -7.10
CA TYR A 63 -1.16 -1.02 -8.04
C TYR A 63 -0.71 -2.32 -7.36
N SER A 64 -0.80 -3.43 -8.07
CA SER A 64 -0.31 -4.73 -7.62
C SER A 64 0.81 -5.22 -8.55
N SER A 65 1.75 -5.98 -7.99
CA SER A 65 2.78 -6.60 -8.81
C SER A 65 2.14 -7.64 -9.74
N ARG A 66 2.60 -7.68 -11.00
CA ARG A 66 2.23 -8.74 -11.96
C ARG A 66 2.75 -10.12 -11.51
N THR A 67 3.84 -10.14 -10.75
CA THR A 67 4.46 -11.34 -10.15
C THR A 67 3.99 -11.55 -8.71
N GLY A 68 2.79 -11.08 -8.38
CA GLY A 68 2.22 -11.26 -7.04
C GLY A 68 1.94 -12.72 -6.74
N CYS A 69 2.21 -13.14 -5.50
CA CYS A 69 1.97 -14.51 -5.04
C CYS A 69 0.69 -14.58 -4.20
N THR A 70 0.03 -15.74 -4.19
CA THR A 70 -1.03 -16.03 -3.22
C THR A 70 -0.41 -16.54 -1.91
N LEU A 71 -1.12 -16.39 -0.79
CA LEU A 71 -0.65 -16.89 0.51
C LEU A 71 -0.36 -18.38 0.44
N ASP A 72 -1.30 -19.15 -0.11
CA ASP A 72 -1.21 -20.60 -0.20
C ASP A 72 0.00 -21.03 -1.06
N ALA A 73 0.34 -20.27 -2.12
CA ALA A 73 1.51 -20.55 -2.96
C ALA A 73 2.84 -20.29 -2.22
N CYS A 74 3.02 -19.11 -1.62
CA CYS A 74 4.29 -18.84 -0.89
C CYS A 74 4.44 -19.66 0.39
N GLN A 75 3.35 -20.14 1.00
CA GLN A 75 3.43 -21.11 2.11
C GLN A 75 3.87 -22.50 1.64
N ALA A 76 3.45 -22.92 0.45
CA ALA A 76 3.82 -24.21 -0.13
C ALA A 76 5.26 -24.21 -0.68
N ALA A 77 5.68 -23.11 -1.31
CA ALA A 77 7.03 -22.90 -1.81
C ALA A 77 7.41 -21.43 -1.59
N PRO A 78 8.26 -21.10 -0.60
CA PRO A 78 8.67 -19.73 -0.33
C PRO A 78 9.23 -19.08 -1.59
N CYS A 79 8.84 -17.82 -1.82
CA CYS A 79 9.13 -17.06 -3.03
C CYS A 79 10.65 -16.75 -3.25
N LEU A 80 11.54 -17.38 -2.46
CA LEU A 80 13.00 -17.40 -2.62
C LEU A 80 13.48 -18.53 -3.56
N ASP A 81 12.60 -19.45 -3.95
CA ASP A 81 12.91 -20.44 -5.00
C ASP A 81 12.69 -19.82 -6.39
N ASP A 82 13.66 -19.95 -7.29
CA ASP A 82 13.66 -19.49 -8.69
C ASP A 82 12.46 -20.00 -9.53
N CYS A 83 11.62 -20.86 -8.96
CA CYS A 83 10.40 -21.42 -9.53
C CYS A 83 9.15 -20.54 -9.32
N HIS A 84 9.25 -19.43 -8.59
CA HIS A 84 8.13 -18.52 -8.37
C HIS A 84 8.07 -17.43 -9.46
N PRO A 85 6.97 -17.29 -10.23
CA PRO A 85 6.86 -16.36 -11.35
C PRO A 85 6.86 -14.88 -10.95
#